data_AF-A0A2G9LJT7-F1
#
_entry.id   AF-A0A2G9LJT7-F1
#
_cell.length_a   1.000
_cell.length_b   1.000
_cell.length_c   1.000
_cell.angle_alpha   90.00
_cell.angle_beta   90.00
_cell.angle_gamma   90.00
#
_symmetry.space_group_name_H-M   'P 1'
#
loop_
_entity.id
_entity.type
_entity.pdbx_description
1 polymer ?
#
loop_
_entity_poly.entity_id
_entity_poly.type
_entity_poly.pdbx_seq_one_letter_code
_entity_poly.pdbx_strand_id
1 'polypeptide(L)'
;MLRAPIVVVLGHVDHGKTSLLDKIRSSTVTSREGGGITQYIGATNIPISQILQQTTDIQEKFKIADFKIPGLLFIDTPGHEAFISLRCKGSSVADLAILVVDINKGFEQQTIESIEFLKKFKVPFIVAANKVDFLYRWQSSKGLSITDSLKNQSQETLEEIDTKTYSLVGALSEHKFESERFDRVTNFKQQIAIIPCSAKTGDGVAEILLFLLGIGSNYLKTKLEIDYNKSKGIIMEIKKEENEWVCNAILYNGIIKKGDIILTFGNKGIIETKVRALFIPREASEIREESLFKPVEKVIASCAIKLFAQDVKEMIAGSPLVVANENLEEKKRDLQQTFKQEKICGCEKGIVVKVDTFGAAEAMDILLKKENIPFQYILVGEVNKEDVSCVSDSKEDEFAAILAFNVPVNINSNVKIFKSNVIFHLIDEYKKWVKDVCEEKKRKILNSLPQLVKIKVLPNSIFRKKEPAIIGVEVLAGVLKRGISLGKGGKRIGEIKGMQANKVDIDEAKTGEKVAMSINARADKDFSEGDNLTTTLTKEQTITYLNHKDWLREDEKDILMEILNNK
;
A
#
# COMPACT_ATOMS: atom_id res chain seq x y z
N MET A 1 -30.82 11.85 -18.35
CA MET A 1 -31.23 10.62 -17.64
C MET A 1 -30.12 10.26 -16.67
N LEU A 2 -30.44 9.83 -15.45
CA LEU A 2 -29.45 9.42 -14.46
C LEU A 2 -29.19 7.91 -14.56
N ARG A 3 -27.92 7.51 -14.47
CA ARG A 3 -27.53 6.10 -14.31
C ARG A 3 -27.55 5.66 -12.85
N ALA A 4 -27.47 4.35 -12.62
CA ALA A 4 -27.24 3.81 -11.29
C ALA A 4 -25.84 4.24 -10.78
N PRO A 5 -25.72 4.69 -9.53
CA PRO A 5 -24.42 4.81 -8.88
C PRO A 5 -23.69 3.47 -8.86
N ILE A 6 -22.39 3.51 -9.11
CA ILE A 6 -21.48 2.38 -8.96
C ILE A 6 -21.00 2.38 -7.51
N VAL A 7 -21.32 1.33 -6.77
CA VAL A 7 -21.01 1.17 -5.35
C VAL A 7 -19.96 0.08 -5.18
N VAL A 8 -18.75 0.43 -4.76
CA VAL A 8 -17.71 -0.56 -4.46
C VAL A 8 -17.79 -1.01 -3.00
N VAL A 9 -17.67 -2.31 -2.74
CA VAL A 9 -17.61 -2.85 -1.37
C VAL A 9 -16.16 -3.20 -1.03
N LEU A 10 -15.63 -2.56 0.00
CA LEU A 10 -14.25 -2.64 0.47
C LEU A 10 -14.19 -3.10 1.93
N GLY A 11 -13.00 -3.50 2.39
CA GLY A 11 -12.79 -3.99 3.77
C GLY A 11 -11.84 -5.19 3.86
N HIS A 12 -11.36 -5.47 5.08
CA HIS A 12 -10.43 -6.57 5.35
C HIS A 12 -11.02 -7.96 5.07
N VAL A 13 -10.15 -8.95 4.88
CA VAL A 13 -10.54 -10.38 4.81
C VAL A 13 -11.42 -10.73 6.02
N ASP A 14 -12.44 -11.56 5.79
CA ASP A 14 -13.39 -12.00 6.82
C ASP A 14 -14.23 -10.91 7.52
N HIS A 15 -14.17 -9.64 7.10
CA HIS A 15 -15.09 -8.61 7.62
C HIS A 15 -16.53 -8.76 7.09
N GLY A 16 -16.76 -9.68 6.14
CA GLY A 16 -18.09 -10.05 5.66
C GLY A 16 -18.61 -9.23 4.47
N LYS A 17 -17.71 -8.72 3.60
CA LYS A 17 -18.06 -8.02 2.35
C LYS A 17 -19.00 -8.83 1.46
N THR A 18 -18.59 -10.04 1.11
CA THR A 18 -19.33 -10.94 0.23
C THR A 18 -20.64 -11.40 0.87
N SER A 19 -20.63 -11.68 2.18
CA SER A 19 -21.85 -12.00 2.93
C SER A 19 -22.85 -10.85 2.96
N LEU A 20 -22.37 -9.60 3.09
CA LEU A 20 -23.23 -8.42 3.05
C LEU A 20 -23.87 -8.26 1.67
N LEU A 21 -23.09 -8.44 0.60
CA LEU A 21 -23.60 -8.42 -0.77
C LEU A 21 -24.58 -9.57 -1.06
N ASP A 22 -24.30 -10.78 -0.58
CA ASP A 22 -25.23 -11.91 -0.64
C ASP A 22 -26.58 -11.56 0.01
N LYS A 23 -26.52 -10.93 1.19
CA LYS A 23 -27.72 -10.51 1.90
C LYS A 23 -28.51 -9.44 1.17
N ILE A 24 -27.83 -8.45 0.59
CA ILE A 24 -28.43 -7.40 -0.25
C ILE A 24 -29.09 -8.00 -1.50
N ARG A 25 -28.46 -9.00 -2.12
CA ARG A 25 -28.97 -9.68 -3.33
C ARG A 25 -30.14 -10.62 -3.06
N SER A 26 -30.36 -11.03 -1.81
CA SER A 26 -31.22 -12.15 -1.45
C SER A 26 -30.79 -13.48 -2.12
N SER A 27 -29.48 -13.66 -2.36
CA SER A 27 -28.88 -14.86 -3.00
C SER A 27 -27.59 -15.27 -2.28
N THR A 28 -27.23 -16.56 -2.27
CA THR A 28 -26.01 -17.05 -1.58
C THR A 28 -24.91 -17.41 -2.59
N VAL A 29 -23.80 -16.67 -2.61
CA VAL A 29 -22.62 -16.93 -3.46
C VAL A 29 -21.43 -17.45 -2.67
N THR A 30 -21.29 -17.04 -1.40
CA THR A 30 -20.16 -17.38 -0.51
C THR A 30 -19.85 -18.88 -0.37
N SER A 31 -20.83 -19.77 -0.55
CA SER A 31 -20.63 -21.23 -0.46
C SER A 31 -19.97 -21.86 -1.69
N ARG A 32 -19.75 -21.09 -2.77
CA ARG A 32 -19.36 -21.63 -4.09
C ARG A 32 -17.93 -21.27 -4.54
N GLU A 33 -17.22 -20.41 -3.81
CA GLU A 33 -15.85 -20.01 -4.17
C GLU A 33 -14.79 -20.94 -3.54
N GLY A 34 -13.76 -21.30 -4.32
CA GLY A 34 -12.65 -22.11 -3.84
C GLY A 34 -11.94 -21.45 -2.67
N GLY A 35 -11.83 -22.15 -1.55
CA GLY A 35 -11.17 -21.65 -0.33
C GLY A 35 -12.00 -20.65 0.49
N GLY A 36 -13.27 -20.39 0.15
CA GLY A 36 -14.17 -19.54 0.94
C GLY A 36 -13.83 -18.03 0.89
N ILE A 37 -13.02 -17.59 -0.08
CA ILE A 37 -12.64 -16.19 -0.28
C ILE A 37 -12.94 -15.71 -1.70
N THR A 38 -13.30 -14.44 -1.81
CA THR A 38 -13.47 -13.72 -3.08
C THR A 38 -12.12 -13.48 -3.74
N GLN A 39 -11.99 -13.94 -4.99
CA GLN A 39 -10.74 -13.86 -5.78
C GLN A 39 -10.88 -13.01 -7.05
N TYR A 40 -12.10 -12.75 -7.51
CA TYR A 40 -12.39 -12.01 -8.74
C TYR A 40 -13.21 -10.76 -8.44
N ILE A 41 -13.37 -9.84 -9.41
CA ILE A 41 -14.31 -8.73 -9.27
C ILE A 41 -15.70 -9.20 -9.72
N GLY A 42 -16.70 -8.93 -8.88
CA GLY A 42 -18.10 -9.17 -9.18
C GLY A 42 -18.79 -7.86 -9.48
N ALA A 43 -19.80 -7.86 -10.34
CA ALA A 43 -20.76 -6.77 -10.28
C ALA A 43 -22.20 -7.28 -10.36
N THR A 44 -23.07 -6.63 -9.60
CA THR A 44 -24.50 -6.96 -9.53
C THR A 44 -25.32 -5.69 -9.62
N ASN A 45 -26.25 -5.63 -10.56
CA ASN A 45 -27.19 -4.52 -10.67
C ASN A 45 -28.45 -4.83 -9.87
N ILE A 46 -28.82 -3.93 -8.96
CA ILE A 46 -30.01 -4.04 -8.14
C ILE A 46 -30.97 -2.91 -8.51
N PRO A 47 -32.10 -3.22 -9.17
CA PRO A 47 -33.09 -2.23 -9.56
C PRO A 47 -33.69 -1.50 -8.37
N ILE A 48 -34.10 -0.25 -8.57
CA ILE A 48 -34.72 0.54 -7.50
C ILE A 48 -35.96 -0.15 -6.92
N SER A 49 -36.78 -0.81 -7.75
CA SER A 49 -37.98 -1.52 -7.29
C SER A 49 -37.67 -2.58 -6.23
N GLN A 50 -36.58 -3.32 -6.40
CA GLN A 50 -36.13 -4.32 -5.42
C GLN A 50 -35.64 -3.67 -4.13
N ILE A 51 -34.89 -2.57 -4.23
CA ILE A 51 -34.41 -1.84 -3.05
C ILE A 51 -35.59 -1.28 -2.24
N LEU A 52 -36.61 -0.75 -2.91
CA LEU A 52 -37.79 -0.20 -2.24
C LEU A 52 -38.60 -1.28 -1.52
N GLN A 53 -38.69 -2.50 -2.08
CA GLN A 53 -39.32 -3.64 -1.40
C GLN A 53 -38.56 -4.04 -0.14
N GLN A 54 -37.22 -4.01 -0.16
CA GLN A 54 -36.40 -4.36 1.00
C GLN A 54 -36.38 -3.28 2.10
N THR A 55 -36.87 -2.07 1.80
CA THR A 55 -36.76 -0.91 2.69
C THR A 55 -38.13 -0.31 3.06
N THR A 56 -39.23 -1.02 2.77
CA THR A 56 -40.61 -0.52 2.92
C THR A 56 -40.89 -0.02 4.34
N ASP A 57 -40.56 -0.81 5.36
CA ASP A 57 -40.84 -0.46 6.76
C ASP A 57 -40.18 0.86 7.20
N ILE A 58 -38.94 1.11 6.74
CA ILE A 58 -38.18 2.32 7.06
C ILE A 58 -38.71 3.51 6.25
N GLN A 59 -39.03 3.30 4.97
CA GLN A 59 -39.58 4.35 4.12
C GLN A 59 -40.90 4.90 4.66
N GLU A 60 -41.82 4.03 5.09
CA GLU A 60 -43.10 4.45 5.66
C GLU A 60 -42.90 5.22 6.98
N LYS A 61 -42.02 4.71 7.85
CA LYS A 61 -41.73 5.31 9.15
C LYS A 61 -41.13 6.70 9.05
N PHE A 62 -40.22 6.91 8.11
CA PHE A 62 -39.52 8.18 7.92
C PHE A 62 -40.05 9.03 6.76
N LYS A 63 -41.14 8.58 6.11
CA LYS A 63 -41.75 9.22 4.93
C LYS A 63 -40.74 9.54 3.83
N ILE A 64 -39.84 8.58 3.58
CA ILE A 64 -38.81 8.70 2.54
C ILE A 64 -39.43 8.29 1.21
N ALA A 65 -39.51 9.22 0.27
CA ALA A 65 -40.01 9.00 -1.07
C ALA A 65 -39.11 9.70 -2.13
N ASP A 66 -39.34 9.41 -3.40
CA ASP A 66 -38.73 10.06 -4.57
C ASP A 66 -37.20 9.91 -4.73
N PHE A 67 -36.77 8.68 -5.05
CA PHE A 67 -35.43 8.44 -5.57
C PHE A 67 -35.41 8.61 -7.09
N LYS A 68 -34.51 9.46 -7.61
CA LYS A 68 -34.42 9.81 -9.05
C LYS A 68 -33.46 8.92 -9.85
N ILE A 69 -32.86 7.93 -9.20
CA ILE A 69 -31.87 7.01 -9.80
C ILE A 69 -32.51 5.64 -10.08
N PRO A 70 -32.06 4.90 -11.11
CA PRO A 70 -32.70 3.65 -11.52
C PRO A 70 -32.40 2.43 -10.63
N GLY A 71 -31.45 2.54 -9.70
CA GLY A 71 -30.99 1.44 -8.85
C GLY A 71 -29.56 1.67 -8.37
N LEU A 72 -28.87 0.61 -7.96
CA LEU A 72 -27.46 0.60 -7.55
C LEU A 72 -26.70 -0.53 -8.27
N LEU A 73 -25.50 -0.23 -8.78
CA LEU A 73 -24.58 -1.24 -9.34
C LEU A 73 -23.48 -1.53 -8.33
N PHE A 74 -23.53 -2.69 -7.68
CA PHE A 74 -22.51 -3.09 -6.72
C PHE A 74 -21.32 -3.72 -7.42
N ILE A 75 -20.10 -3.34 -7.00
CA ILE A 75 -18.85 -4.01 -7.33
C ILE A 75 -18.36 -4.73 -6.07
N ASP A 76 -18.28 -6.07 -6.16
CA ASP A 76 -17.66 -6.89 -5.14
C ASP A 76 -16.15 -6.95 -5.37
N THR A 77 -15.36 -6.58 -4.34
CA THR A 77 -13.90 -6.63 -4.43
C THR A 77 -13.31 -7.62 -3.43
N PRO A 78 -12.26 -8.33 -3.84
CA PRO A 78 -11.57 -9.27 -2.96
C PRO A 78 -10.82 -8.56 -1.81
N GLY A 79 -10.88 -9.18 -0.62
CA GLY A 79 -10.25 -8.64 0.59
C GLY A 79 -8.75 -8.92 0.72
N HIS A 80 -8.25 -10.00 0.12
CA HIS A 80 -6.88 -10.45 0.34
C HIS A 80 -5.86 -9.46 -0.24
N GLU A 81 -4.71 -9.30 0.42
CA GLU A 81 -3.61 -8.40 0.03
C GLU A 81 -3.14 -8.57 -1.42
N ALA A 82 -3.11 -9.80 -1.94
CA ALA A 82 -2.74 -10.11 -3.32
C ALA A 82 -3.60 -9.38 -4.36
N PHE A 83 -4.82 -8.98 -4.00
CA PHE A 83 -5.79 -8.37 -4.92
C PHE A 83 -5.95 -6.86 -4.75
N ILE A 84 -4.94 -6.20 -4.22
CA ILE A 84 -4.91 -4.75 -4.05
C ILE A 84 -5.19 -3.97 -5.35
N SER A 85 -4.71 -4.48 -6.50
CA SER A 85 -4.96 -3.88 -7.82
C SER A 85 -6.45 -3.87 -8.16
N LEU A 86 -7.22 -4.88 -7.72
CA LEU A 86 -8.66 -4.98 -7.94
C LEU A 86 -9.43 -4.00 -7.05
N ARG A 87 -9.01 -3.82 -5.79
CA ARG A 87 -9.57 -2.78 -4.89
C ARG A 87 -9.31 -1.37 -5.42
N CYS A 88 -8.11 -1.12 -5.93
CA CYS A 88 -7.75 0.16 -6.53
C CYS A 88 -8.63 0.45 -7.76
N LYS A 89 -8.74 -0.50 -8.70
CA LYS A 89 -9.60 -0.39 -9.89
C LYS A 89 -11.06 -0.14 -9.52
N GLY A 90 -11.62 -0.95 -8.62
CA GLY A 90 -13.00 -0.81 -8.16
C GLY A 90 -13.26 0.57 -7.55
N SER A 91 -12.29 1.12 -6.81
CA SER A 91 -12.38 2.46 -6.23
C SER A 91 -12.30 3.57 -7.28
N SER A 92 -11.48 3.41 -8.33
CA SER A 92 -11.32 4.44 -9.38
C SER A 92 -12.61 4.70 -10.17
N VAL A 93 -13.43 3.67 -10.40
CA VAL A 93 -14.68 3.75 -11.16
C VAL A 93 -15.90 4.00 -10.27
N ALA A 94 -15.75 3.89 -8.95
CA ALA A 94 -16.85 4.02 -8.02
C ALA A 94 -17.41 5.45 -7.92
N ASP A 95 -18.72 5.53 -7.75
CA ASP A 95 -19.41 6.74 -7.33
C ASP A 95 -19.54 6.81 -5.81
N LEU A 96 -19.72 5.65 -5.19
CA LEU A 96 -19.91 5.45 -3.76
C LEU A 96 -19.13 4.22 -3.29
N ALA A 97 -18.85 4.13 -1.99
CA ALA A 97 -18.32 2.91 -1.41
C ALA A 97 -18.99 2.51 -0.08
N ILE A 98 -18.95 1.21 0.20
CA ILE A 98 -19.20 0.66 1.53
C ILE A 98 -17.86 0.15 2.06
N LEU A 99 -17.39 0.71 3.17
CA LEU A 99 -16.27 0.18 3.92
C LEU A 99 -16.79 -0.77 5.00
N VAL A 100 -16.65 -2.07 4.79
CA VAL A 100 -17.12 -3.10 5.71
C VAL A 100 -16.07 -3.37 6.77
N VAL A 101 -16.45 -3.19 8.03
CA VAL A 101 -15.58 -3.34 9.18
C VAL A 101 -16.23 -4.31 10.16
N ASP A 102 -15.51 -5.34 10.57
CA ASP A 102 -15.96 -6.18 11.70
C ASP A 102 -15.93 -5.34 12.97
N ILE A 103 -17.10 -5.06 13.56
CA ILE A 103 -17.22 -4.20 14.74
C ILE A 103 -16.43 -4.75 15.94
N ASN A 104 -16.12 -6.05 15.94
CA ASN A 104 -15.39 -6.70 17.04
C ASN A 104 -13.88 -6.62 16.89
N LYS A 105 -13.38 -6.48 15.65
CA LYS A 105 -11.94 -6.39 15.35
C LYS A 105 -11.48 -4.94 15.17
N GLY A 106 -12.34 -4.10 14.60
CA GLY A 106 -11.98 -2.73 14.25
C GLY A 106 -11.20 -2.65 12.94
N PHE A 107 -10.32 -1.66 12.84
CA PHE A 107 -9.56 -1.40 11.61
C PHE A 107 -8.36 -2.34 11.52
N GLU A 108 -8.17 -2.88 10.33
CA GLU A 108 -7.07 -3.78 9.98
C GLU A 108 -6.34 -3.22 8.76
N GLN A 109 -5.18 -3.76 8.41
CA GLN A 109 -4.30 -3.23 7.36
C GLN A 109 -5.02 -2.94 6.03
N GLN A 110 -5.82 -3.90 5.54
CA GLN A 110 -6.57 -3.78 4.28
C GLN A 110 -7.72 -2.76 4.36
N THR A 111 -8.26 -2.50 5.56
CA THR A 111 -9.22 -1.42 5.80
C THR A 111 -8.53 -0.07 5.62
N ILE A 112 -7.33 0.09 6.19
CA ILE A 112 -6.52 1.30 6.06
C ILE A 112 -6.15 1.55 4.59
N GLU A 113 -5.74 0.52 3.85
CA GLU A 113 -5.48 0.63 2.41
C GLU A 113 -6.70 1.12 1.63
N SER A 114 -7.87 0.53 1.93
CA SER A 114 -9.12 0.90 1.29
C SER A 114 -9.45 2.37 1.51
N ILE A 115 -9.19 2.89 2.71
CA ILE A 115 -9.34 4.32 3.03
C ILE A 115 -8.41 5.19 2.17
N GLU A 116 -7.16 4.78 1.96
CA GLU A 116 -6.23 5.54 1.13
C GLU A 116 -6.66 5.58 -0.35
N PHE A 117 -7.24 4.50 -0.89
CA PHE A 117 -7.86 4.52 -2.22
C PHE A 117 -9.07 5.46 -2.28
N LEU A 118 -9.96 5.39 -1.29
CA LEU A 118 -11.14 6.26 -1.23
C LEU A 118 -10.75 7.74 -1.15
N LYS A 119 -9.70 8.08 -0.40
CA LYS A 119 -9.13 9.44 -0.36
C LYS A 119 -8.56 9.87 -1.71
N LYS A 120 -7.72 9.03 -2.33
CA LYS A 120 -7.08 9.33 -3.63
C LYS A 120 -8.11 9.63 -4.70
N PHE A 121 -9.14 8.79 -4.81
CA PHE A 121 -10.19 8.90 -5.83
C PHE A 121 -11.36 9.80 -5.39
N LYS A 122 -11.32 10.34 -4.17
CA LYS A 122 -12.37 11.20 -3.59
C LYS A 122 -13.75 10.54 -3.66
N VAL A 123 -13.81 9.25 -3.34
CA VAL A 123 -15.04 8.47 -3.39
C VAL A 123 -15.76 8.63 -2.05
N PRO A 124 -16.97 9.22 -2.01
CA PRO A 124 -17.77 9.27 -0.79
C PRO A 124 -18.17 7.86 -0.36
N PHE A 125 -18.16 7.60 0.95
CA PHE A 125 -18.40 6.26 1.48
C PHE A 125 -19.15 6.28 2.81
N ILE A 126 -19.74 5.13 3.13
CA ILE A 126 -20.30 4.80 4.44
C ILE A 126 -19.51 3.65 5.06
N VAL A 127 -19.55 3.53 6.38
CA VAL A 127 -18.98 2.39 7.10
C VAL A 127 -20.08 1.43 7.52
N ALA A 128 -20.01 0.19 7.06
CA ALA A 128 -20.85 -0.89 7.54
C ALA A 128 -20.12 -1.60 8.69
N ALA A 129 -20.50 -1.29 9.93
CA ALA A 129 -19.96 -1.92 11.12
C ALA A 129 -20.65 -3.28 11.31
N ASN A 130 -20.12 -4.29 10.62
CA ASN A 130 -20.71 -5.61 10.46
C ASN A 130 -20.48 -6.50 11.70
N LYS A 131 -21.23 -7.61 11.76
CA LYS A 131 -21.17 -8.66 12.80
C LYS A 131 -21.65 -8.22 14.18
N VAL A 132 -22.65 -7.35 14.23
CA VAL A 132 -23.35 -7.02 15.50
C VAL A 132 -24.00 -8.24 16.14
N ASP A 133 -24.30 -9.29 15.37
CA ASP A 133 -24.82 -10.56 15.86
C ASP A 133 -23.85 -11.34 16.77
N PHE A 134 -22.58 -10.95 16.83
CA PHE A 134 -21.59 -11.50 17.75
C PHE A 134 -21.47 -10.72 19.07
N LEU A 135 -22.16 -9.59 19.21
CA LEU A 135 -22.18 -8.83 20.46
C LEU A 135 -22.89 -9.63 21.55
N TYR A 136 -22.51 -9.39 22.80
CA TYR A 136 -23.03 -10.15 23.91
C TYR A 136 -24.55 -9.97 24.01
N ARG A 137 -25.28 -11.10 23.97
CA ARG A 137 -26.75 -11.16 24.03
C ARG A 137 -27.49 -10.38 22.95
N TRP A 138 -26.88 -10.16 21.78
CA TRP A 138 -27.57 -9.50 20.66
C TRP A 138 -28.90 -10.18 20.32
N GLN A 139 -29.98 -9.39 20.32
CA GLN A 139 -31.31 -9.84 19.93
C GLN A 139 -31.65 -9.32 18.53
N SER A 140 -31.45 -10.14 17.50
CA SER A 140 -31.82 -9.76 16.14
C SER A 140 -33.35 -9.70 16.01
N SER A 141 -33.82 -8.58 15.46
CA SER A 141 -35.23 -8.40 15.13
C SER A 141 -35.40 -8.73 13.65
N LYS A 142 -35.64 -10.01 13.33
CA LYS A 142 -35.79 -10.49 11.94
C LYS A 142 -36.79 -9.62 11.17
N GLY A 143 -36.28 -8.85 10.20
CA GLY A 143 -37.09 -8.00 9.31
C GLY A 143 -37.34 -6.58 9.82
N LEU A 144 -36.89 -6.20 11.03
CA LEU A 144 -36.98 -4.82 11.50
C LEU A 144 -35.70 -4.02 11.21
N SER A 145 -35.84 -2.69 11.22
CA SER A 145 -34.74 -1.73 11.07
C SER A 145 -33.66 -1.92 12.15
N ILE A 146 -32.39 -1.55 11.90
CA ILE A 146 -31.36 -1.55 12.95
C ILE A 146 -31.77 -0.64 14.11
N THR A 147 -32.49 0.44 13.80
CA THR A 147 -33.02 1.37 14.80
C THR A 147 -33.96 0.65 15.78
N ASP A 148 -34.79 -0.27 15.30
CA ASP A 148 -35.69 -1.05 16.14
C ASP A 148 -34.96 -2.19 16.86
N SER A 149 -33.99 -2.82 16.18
CA SER A 149 -33.11 -3.80 16.83
C SER A 149 -32.39 -3.19 18.03
N LEU A 150 -31.84 -1.98 17.90
CA LEU A 150 -31.16 -1.26 18.99
C LEU A 150 -32.10 -1.01 20.18
N LYS A 151 -33.36 -0.62 19.95
CA LYS A 151 -34.33 -0.36 21.03
C LYS A 151 -34.66 -1.60 21.87
N ASN A 152 -34.52 -2.78 21.29
CA ASN A 152 -34.83 -4.05 21.95
C ASN A 152 -33.63 -4.65 22.71
N GLN A 153 -32.46 -4.02 22.65
CA GLN A 153 -31.27 -4.55 23.32
C GLN A 153 -31.24 -4.22 24.82
N SER A 154 -30.54 -5.05 25.59
CA SER A 154 -30.19 -4.73 26.97
C SER A 154 -29.21 -3.56 27.04
N GLN A 155 -29.20 -2.86 28.18
CA GLN A 155 -28.33 -1.71 28.42
C GLN A 155 -26.85 -2.06 28.23
N GLU A 156 -26.42 -3.24 28.68
CA GLU A 156 -25.04 -3.71 28.53
C GLU A 156 -24.64 -3.88 27.05
N THR A 157 -25.56 -4.36 26.22
CA THR A 157 -25.34 -4.53 24.76
C THR A 157 -25.30 -3.17 24.06
N LEU A 158 -26.12 -2.20 24.50
CA LEU A 158 -26.12 -0.83 24.01
C LEU A 158 -24.80 -0.10 24.32
N GLU A 159 -24.25 -0.32 25.52
CA GLU A 159 -22.96 0.23 25.92
C GLU A 159 -21.81 -0.42 25.13
N GLU A 160 -21.88 -1.72 24.87
CA GLU A 160 -20.88 -2.44 24.08
C GLU A 160 -20.85 -1.93 22.63
N ILE A 161 -22.01 -1.81 21.97
CA ILE A 161 -22.09 -1.33 20.58
C ILE A 161 -21.64 0.13 20.48
N ASP A 162 -21.99 0.99 21.44
CA ASP A 162 -21.55 2.39 21.47
C ASP A 162 -20.04 2.47 21.64
N THR A 163 -19.46 1.73 22.58
CA THR A 163 -18.02 1.69 22.82
C THR A 163 -17.26 1.26 21.55
N LYS A 164 -17.70 0.18 20.90
CA LYS A 164 -17.07 -0.31 19.66
C LYS A 164 -17.27 0.67 18.50
N THR A 165 -18.43 1.30 18.38
CA THR A 165 -18.67 2.33 17.35
C THR A 165 -17.75 3.54 17.56
N TYR A 166 -17.57 4.01 18.79
CA TYR A 166 -16.66 5.11 19.10
C TYR A 166 -15.19 4.77 18.82
N SER A 167 -14.78 3.51 18.96
CA SER A 167 -13.46 3.05 18.50
C SER A 167 -13.28 3.27 16.99
N LEU A 168 -14.31 2.95 16.18
CA LEU A 168 -14.28 3.20 14.74
C LEU A 168 -14.24 4.70 14.40
N VAL A 169 -14.96 5.54 15.17
CA VAL A 169 -14.89 7.00 15.04
C VAL A 169 -13.46 7.50 15.30
N GLY A 170 -12.81 7.01 16.35
CA GLY A 170 -11.42 7.31 16.67
C GLY A 170 -10.48 6.95 15.53
N ALA A 171 -10.60 5.73 14.99
CA ALA A 171 -9.77 5.27 13.88
C ALA A 171 -9.98 6.10 12.59
N LEU A 172 -11.21 6.50 12.27
CA LEU A 172 -11.47 7.40 11.13
C LEU A 172 -10.87 8.80 11.33
N SER A 173 -10.90 9.30 12.57
CA SER A 173 -10.32 10.61 12.93
C SER A 173 -8.80 10.65 12.70
N GLU A 174 -8.07 9.57 13.01
CA GLU A 174 -6.63 9.44 12.67
C GLU A 174 -6.37 9.59 11.17
N HIS A 175 -7.33 9.16 10.35
CA HIS A 175 -7.31 9.32 8.90
C HIS A 175 -7.93 10.64 8.40
N LYS A 176 -8.18 11.60 9.30
CA LYS A 176 -8.75 12.94 9.02
C LYS A 176 -10.18 12.92 8.49
N PHE A 177 -10.96 11.93 8.92
CA PHE A 177 -12.37 11.82 8.60
C PHE A 177 -13.23 12.11 9.82
N GLU A 178 -14.18 13.01 9.66
CA GLU A 178 -15.28 13.16 10.62
C GLU A 178 -16.29 12.04 10.39
N SER A 179 -16.76 11.42 11.47
CA SER A 179 -17.71 10.32 11.38
C SER A 179 -18.58 10.25 12.63
N GLU A 180 -19.77 9.70 12.47
CA GLU A 180 -20.63 9.34 13.60
C GLU A 180 -21.52 8.15 13.27
N ARG A 181 -22.13 7.54 14.29
CA ARG A 181 -23.21 6.57 14.10
C ARG A 181 -24.34 7.20 13.30
N PHE A 182 -24.91 6.43 12.38
CA PHE A 182 -25.84 6.91 11.36
C PHE A 182 -27.03 7.75 11.88
N ASP A 183 -27.53 7.46 13.09
CA ASP A 183 -28.62 8.15 13.77
C ASP A 183 -28.19 9.44 14.50
N ARG A 184 -26.88 9.68 14.62
CA ARG A 184 -26.26 10.87 15.24
C ARG A 184 -25.63 11.82 14.23
N VAL A 185 -25.58 11.44 12.95
CA VAL A 185 -25.05 12.27 11.86
C VAL A 185 -25.89 13.54 11.72
N THR A 186 -25.24 14.70 11.79
CA THR A 186 -25.88 16.02 11.61
C THR A 186 -25.57 16.64 10.26
N ASN A 187 -24.41 16.31 9.68
CA ASN A 187 -23.99 16.83 8.38
C ASN A 187 -23.51 15.71 7.44
N PHE A 188 -24.42 15.19 6.62
CA PHE A 188 -24.16 14.14 5.64
C PHE A 188 -23.17 14.52 4.51
N LYS A 189 -22.75 15.79 4.40
CA LYS A 189 -21.71 16.20 3.44
C LYS A 189 -20.29 16.08 4.01
N GLN A 190 -20.14 16.12 5.34
CA GLN A 190 -18.85 16.16 6.02
C GLN A 190 -18.59 14.90 6.85
N GLN A 191 -19.64 14.36 7.47
CA GLN A 191 -19.56 13.23 8.37
C GLN A 191 -19.85 11.91 7.65
N ILE A 192 -18.96 10.94 7.79
CA ILE A 192 -19.17 9.56 7.36
C ILE A 192 -20.13 8.88 8.33
N ALA A 193 -21.17 8.27 7.79
CA ALA A 193 -22.13 7.49 8.57
C ALA A 193 -21.59 6.10 8.86
N ILE A 194 -21.57 5.72 10.14
CA ILE A 194 -21.29 4.37 10.62
C ILE A 194 -22.61 3.66 10.90
N ILE A 195 -22.92 2.63 10.14
CA ILE A 195 -24.17 1.86 10.22
C ILE A 195 -23.85 0.49 10.82
N PRO A 196 -24.26 0.21 12.07
CA PRO A 196 -24.18 -1.13 12.63
C PRO A 196 -25.04 -2.10 11.81
N CYS A 197 -24.49 -3.26 11.47
CA CYS A 197 -25.20 -4.23 10.65
C CYS A 197 -24.77 -5.67 10.93
N SER A 198 -25.58 -6.61 10.47
CA SER A 198 -25.20 -8.02 10.38
C SER A 198 -25.56 -8.55 9.00
N ALA A 199 -24.54 -8.91 8.24
CA ALA A 199 -24.69 -9.64 6.98
C ALA A 199 -25.41 -10.99 7.17
N LYS A 200 -25.32 -11.59 8.37
CA LYS A 200 -25.93 -12.89 8.68
C LYS A 200 -27.43 -12.76 8.92
N THR A 201 -27.83 -11.88 9.85
CA THR A 201 -29.25 -11.74 10.21
C THR A 201 -30.00 -10.83 9.24
N GLY A 202 -29.33 -9.80 8.72
CA GLY A 202 -29.91 -8.75 7.87
C GLY A 202 -30.14 -7.43 8.59
N ASP A 203 -29.84 -7.36 9.89
CA ASP A 203 -29.95 -6.12 10.66
C ASP A 203 -29.11 -5.02 9.99
N GLY A 204 -29.67 -3.82 9.76
CA GLY A 204 -28.95 -2.67 9.19
C GLY A 204 -28.78 -2.64 7.67
N VAL A 205 -29.15 -3.70 6.95
CA VAL A 205 -29.02 -3.75 5.48
C VAL A 205 -29.93 -2.73 4.79
N ALA A 206 -31.14 -2.54 5.31
CA ALA A 206 -32.10 -1.59 4.77
C ALA A 206 -31.60 -0.13 4.92
N GLU A 207 -31.02 0.22 6.07
CA GLU A 207 -30.39 1.52 6.31
C GLU A 207 -29.21 1.76 5.36
N ILE A 208 -28.33 0.76 5.18
CA ILE A 208 -27.22 0.86 4.21
C ILE A 208 -27.74 1.22 2.82
N LEU A 209 -28.76 0.51 2.33
CA LEU A 209 -29.35 0.76 1.02
C LEU A 209 -29.97 2.16 0.91
N LEU A 210 -30.71 2.60 1.93
CA LEU A 210 -31.33 3.93 1.96
C LEU A 210 -30.29 5.05 2.01
N PHE A 211 -29.21 4.88 2.77
CA PHE A 211 -28.11 5.85 2.81
C PHE A 211 -27.44 5.97 1.44
N LEU A 212 -27.15 4.85 0.77
CA LEU A 212 -26.56 4.87 -0.57
C LEU A 212 -27.49 5.53 -1.60
N LEU A 213 -28.78 5.18 -1.58
CA LEU A 213 -29.79 5.81 -2.44
C LEU A 213 -29.91 7.32 -2.17
N GLY A 214 -29.93 7.71 -0.91
CA GLY A 214 -30.00 9.11 -0.48
C GLY A 214 -28.79 9.91 -0.92
N ILE A 215 -27.58 9.39 -0.72
CA ILE A 215 -26.35 10.07 -1.13
C ILE A 215 -26.28 10.20 -2.65
N GLY A 216 -26.54 9.09 -3.38
CA GLY A 216 -26.54 9.08 -4.83
C GLY A 216 -27.56 10.05 -5.43
N SER A 217 -28.79 10.05 -4.89
CA SER A 217 -29.88 10.89 -5.39
C SER A 217 -29.68 12.37 -5.08
N ASN A 218 -29.11 12.72 -3.91
CA ASN A 218 -29.07 14.11 -3.45
C ASN A 218 -27.76 14.83 -3.76
N TYR A 219 -26.63 14.11 -3.78
CA TYR A 219 -25.30 14.74 -3.89
C TYR A 219 -24.54 14.40 -5.17
N LEU A 220 -24.94 13.35 -5.91
CA LEU A 220 -24.19 12.87 -7.09
C LEU A 220 -24.90 13.10 -8.43
N LYS A 221 -25.99 13.87 -8.48
CA LYS A 221 -26.80 14.08 -9.70
C LYS A 221 -25.95 14.41 -10.94
N THR A 222 -25.07 15.40 -10.86
CA THR A 222 -24.21 15.83 -11.97
C THR A 222 -23.20 14.75 -12.40
N LYS A 223 -22.69 13.94 -11.47
CA LYS A 223 -21.76 12.83 -11.78
C LYS A 223 -22.48 11.63 -12.43
N LEU A 224 -23.78 11.49 -12.17
CA LEU A 224 -24.61 10.37 -12.64
C LEU A 224 -25.37 10.68 -13.94
N GLU A 225 -25.22 11.88 -14.50
CA GLU A 225 -25.80 12.19 -15.81
C GLU A 225 -25.09 11.41 -16.92
N ILE A 226 -25.88 10.77 -17.79
CA ILE A 226 -25.35 10.01 -18.92
C ILE A 226 -25.16 10.95 -20.12
N ASP A 227 -23.94 11.02 -20.62
CA ASP A 227 -23.63 11.61 -21.93
C ASP A 227 -23.62 10.50 -23.00
N TYR A 228 -24.66 10.48 -23.82
CA TYR A 228 -24.85 9.49 -24.88
C TYR A 228 -23.83 9.58 -26.02
N ASN A 229 -23.12 10.70 -26.16
CA ASN A 229 -22.11 10.89 -27.20
C ASN A 229 -20.72 10.42 -26.76
N LYS A 230 -20.53 10.21 -25.46
CA LYS A 230 -19.23 9.86 -24.85
C LYS A 230 -19.28 8.54 -24.11
N SER A 231 -19.40 7.44 -24.85
CA SER A 231 -19.41 6.11 -24.24
C SER A 231 -18.03 5.73 -23.72
N LYS A 232 -17.96 5.49 -22.41
CA LYS A 232 -16.75 5.15 -21.68
C LYS A 232 -17.01 4.02 -20.70
N GLY A 233 -16.04 3.13 -20.60
CA GLY A 233 -15.98 2.08 -19.61
C GLY A 233 -14.55 1.85 -19.14
N ILE A 234 -14.38 0.86 -18.29
CA ILE A 234 -13.08 0.39 -17.80
C ILE A 234 -13.06 -1.13 -17.87
N ILE A 235 -11.95 -1.69 -18.33
CA ILE A 235 -11.71 -3.13 -18.34
C ILE A 235 -11.42 -3.56 -16.91
N MET A 236 -12.24 -4.45 -16.36
CA MET A 236 -12.03 -4.99 -15.02
C MET A 236 -11.12 -6.20 -15.07
N GLU A 237 -11.38 -7.11 -16.01
CA GLU A 237 -10.72 -8.40 -16.08
C GLU A 237 -10.71 -8.95 -17.50
N ILE A 238 -9.60 -9.61 -17.85
CA ILE A 238 -9.45 -10.40 -19.07
C ILE A 238 -9.29 -11.86 -18.65
N LYS A 239 -10.15 -12.73 -19.17
CA LYS A 239 -10.11 -14.16 -18.83
C LYS A 239 -10.37 -15.03 -20.06
N LYS A 240 -9.88 -16.26 -20.01
CA LYS A 240 -10.15 -17.27 -21.04
C LYS A 240 -11.34 -18.12 -20.59
N GLU A 241 -12.41 -18.13 -21.38
CA GLU A 241 -13.58 -19.01 -21.18
C GLU A 241 -13.61 -20.00 -22.34
N GLU A 242 -13.63 -21.30 -22.03
CA GLU A 242 -13.51 -22.38 -23.02
C GLU A 242 -12.30 -22.17 -23.96
N ASN A 243 -12.57 -21.78 -25.22
CA ASN A 243 -11.59 -21.57 -26.28
C ASN A 243 -11.49 -20.10 -26.74
N GLU A 244 -12.20 -19.15 -26.11
CA GLU A 244 -12.16 -17.74 -26.49
C GLU A 244 -11.80 -16.84 -25.29
N TRP A 245 -11.15 -15.70 -25.56
CA TRP A 245 -10.84 -14.71 -24.55
C TRP A 245 -12.00 -13.73 -24.43
N VAL A 246 -12.40 -13.45 -23.18
CA VAL A 246 -13.50 -12.54 -22.86
C VAL A 246 -12.99 -11.39 -22.01
N CYS A 247 -13.59 -10.22 -22.22
CA CYS A 247 -13.30 -9.04 -21.43
C CYS A 247 -14.53 -8.69 -20.58
N ASN A 248 -14.33 -8.69 -19.26
CA ASN A 248 -15.31 -8.16 -18.32
C ASN A 248 -15.00 -6.68 -18.09
N ALA A 249 -15.97 -5.81 -18.33
CA ALA A 249 -15.82 -4.37 -18.21
C ALA A 249 -17.01 -3.74 -17.50
N ILE A 250 -16.80 -2.54 -16.96
CA ILE A 250 -17.86 -1.70 -16.42
C ILE A 250 -18.02 -0.50 -17.34
N LEU A 251 -19.19 -0.41 -17.97
CA LEU A 251 -19.60 0.77 -18.70
C LEU A 251 -20.13 1.78 -17.68
N TYR A 252 -19.45 2.92 -17.52
CA TYR A 252 -19.86 3.95 -16.57
C TYR A 252 -20.41 5.21 -17.25
N ASN A 253 -20.29 5.35 -18.58
CA ASN A 253 -20.96 6.41 -19.33
C ASN A 253 -21.36 5.98 -20.74
N GLY A 254 -22.41 6.61 -21.27
CA GLY A 254 -22.92 6.43 -22.63
C GLY A 254 -23.52 5.05 -22.92
N ILE A 255 -23.36 4.62 -24.17
CA ILE A 255 -24.00 3.43 -24.75
C ILE A 255 -22.96 2.61 -25.52
N ILE A 256 -23.03 1.29 -25.40
CA ILE A 256 -22.32 0.36 -26.26
C ILE A 256 -23.31 -0.59 -26.95
N LYS A 257 -23.05 -0.93 -28.20
CA LYS A 257 -23.83 -1.84 -29.02
C LYS A 257 -22.96 -2.93 -29.61
N LYS A 258 -23.59 -4.03 -29.97
CA LYS A 258 -22.94 -5.04 -30.81
C LYS A 258 -22.58 -4.42 -32.15
N GLY A 259 -21.37 -4.70 -32.63
CA GLY A 259 -20.81 -4.13 -33.85
C GLY A 259 -20.13 -2.78 -33.67
N ASP A 260 -20.13 -2.19 -32.48
CA ASP A 260 -19.38 -0.97 -32.22
C ASP A 260 -17.87 -1.19 -32.31
N ILE A 261 -17.14 -0.17 -32.76
CA ILE A 261 -15.67 -0.11 -32.68
C ILE A 261 -15.29 0.39 -31.30
N ILE A 262 -14.38 -0.31 -30.62
CA ILE A 262 -13.84 0.07 -29.33
C ILE A 262 -12.34 0.29 -29.41
N LEU A 263 -11.87 1.25 -28.61
CA LEU A 263 -10.46 1.56 -28.38
C LEU A 263 -10.10 1.27 -26.92
N THR A 264 -8.97 0.62 -26.71
CA THR A 264 -8.40 0.34 -25.37
C THR A 264 -6.88 0.18 -25.43
N PHE A 265 -6.22 0.04 -24.29
CA PHE A 265 -4.79 -0.26 -24.25
C PHE A 265 -4.54 -1.76 -24.23
N GLY A 266 -3.50 -2.14 -24.96
CA GLY A 266 -2.94 -3.47 -24.95
C GLY A 266 -1.43 -3.45 -24.83
N ASN A 267 -0.84 -4.65 -24.75
CA ASN A 267 0.59 -4.86 -24.52
C ASN A 267 1.50 -4.16 -25.54
N LYS A 268 1.00 -3.93 -26.76
CA LYS A 268 1.73 -3.33 -27.90
C LYS A 268 1.24 -1.95 -28.30
N GLY A 269 0.41 -1.30 -27.47
CA GLY A 269 -0.18 0.01 -27.75
C GLY A 269 -1.71 -0.05 -27.80
N ILE A 270 -2.32 0.90 -28.52
CA ILE A 270 -3.79 0.99 -28.60
C ILE A 270 -4.34 -0.15 -29.46
N ILE A 271 -5.27 -0.90 -28.89
CA ILE A 271 -6.08 -1.90 -29.59
C ILE A 271 -7.34 -1.23 -30.12
N GLU A 272 -7.59 -1.43 -31.40
CA GLU A 272 -8.81 -1.03 -32.10
C GLU A 272 -9.52 -2.30 -32.58
N THR A 273 -10.70 -2.58 -32.06
CA THR A 273 -11.40 -3.83 -32.34
C THR A 273 -12.91 -3.64 -32.37
N LYS A 274 -13.61 -4.58 -33.01
CA LYS A 274 -15.07 -4.55 -33.15
C LYS A 274 -15.73 -5.51 -32.16
N VAL A 275 -16.76 -5.03 -31.49
CA VAL A 275 -17.58 -5.82 -30.55
C VAL A 275 -18.37 -6.87 -31.33
N ARG A 276 -18.06 -8.16 -31.11
CA ARG A 276 -18.73 -9.30 -31.75
C ARG A 276 -20.02 -9.67 -31.01
N ALA A 277 -19.98 -9.68 -29.69
CA ALA A 277 -21.12 -9.98 -28.84
C ALA A 277 -21.02 -9.24 -27.50
N LEU A 278 -22.18 -8.91 -26.95
CA LEU A 278 -22.34 -8.30 -25.63
C LEU A 278 -23.28 -9.15 -24.78
N PHE A 279 -22.91 -9.28 -23.52
CA PHE A 279 -23.69 -9.97 -22.52
C PHE A 279 -23.78 -9.12 -21.25
N ILE A 280 -24.93 -9.18 -20.60
CA ILE A 280 -25.12 -8.61 -19.25
C ILE A 280 -25.54 -9.72 -18.28
N PRO A 281 -25.21 -9.59 -16.99
CA PRO A 281 -25.77 -10.49 -15.97
C PRO A 281 -27.30 -10.43 -15.98
N ARG A 282 -27.97 -11.56 -15.69
CA ARG A 282 -29.39 -11.56 -15.34
C ARG A 282 -29.61 -10.73 -14.07
N GLU A 283 -30.82 -10.21 -13.91
CA GLU A 283 -31.16 -9.39 -12.73
C GLU A 283 -30.88 -10.15 -11.43
N ALA A 284 -30.32 -9.45 -10.44
CA ALA A 284 -29.88 -10.02 -9.16
C ALA A 284 -28.84 -11.16 -9.25
N SER A 285 -28.18 -11.34 -10.39
CA SER A 285 -27.08 -12.31 -10.57
C SER A 285 -25.73 -11.65 -10.84
N GLU A 286 -24.65 -12.36 -10.55
CA GLU A 286 -23.27 -11.86 -10.66
C GLU A 286 -22.60 -12.24 -11.99
N ILE A 287 -21.66 -11.41 -12.45
CA ILE A 287 -20.83 -11.64 -13.66
C ILE A 287 -20.02 -12.97 -13.60
N ARG A 288 -19.87 -13.59 -12.43
CA ARG A 288 -19.03 -14.79 -12.27
C ARG A 288 -19.74 -16.09 -12.67
N GLU A 289 -21.07 -16.11 -12.80
CA GLU A 289 -21.82 -17.32 -13.15
C GLU A 289 -22.05 -17.43 -14.67
N GLU A 290 -21.37 -18.36 -15.35
CA GLU A 290 -21.45 -18.59 -16.80
C GLU A 290 -22.88 -18.85 -17.30
N SER A 291 -23.71 -19.52 -16.49
CA SER A 291 -25.09 -19.89 -16.83
C SER A 291 -26.11 -18.73 -16.75
N LEU A 292 -25.70 -17.53 -16.32
CA LEU A 292 -26.60 -16.42 -16.00
C LEU A 292 -26.40 -15.16 -16.85
N PHE A 293 -25.64 -15.23 -17.95
CA PHE A 293 -25.54 -14.12 -18.88
C PHE A 293 -26.65 -14.13 -19.93
N LYS A 294 -27.22 -12.95 -20.22
CA LYS A 294 -28.15 -12.77 -21.33
C LYS A 294 -27.48 -11.97 -22.46
N PRO A 295 -27.50 -12.47 -23.71
CA PRO A 295 -27.01 -11.71 -24.85
C PRO A 295 -27.89 -10.48 -25.07
N VAL A 296 -27.26 -9.36 -25.43
CA VAL A 296 -27.95 -8.09 -25.66
C VAL A 296 -27.33 -7.36 -26.86
N GLU A 297 -28.16 -6.62 -27.60
CA GLU A 297 -27.71 -5.83 -28.75
C GLU A 297 -27.21 -4.44 -28.34
N LYS A 298 -27.67 -3.93 -27.19
CA LYS A 298 -27.37 -2.58 -26.69
C LYS A 298 -27.34 -2.56 -25.17
N VAL A 299 -26.37 -1.85 -24.59
CA VAL A 299 -26.24 -1.60 -23.16
C VAL A 299 -26.10 -0.11 -22.90
N ILE A 300 -26.75 0.37 -21.83
CA ILE A 300 -26.71 1.76 -21.36
C ILE A 300 -25.97 1.77 -20.02
N ALA A 301 -25.13 2.79 -19.79
CA ALA A 301 -24.44 2.97 -18.52
C ALA A 301 -25.42 3.25 -17.35
N SER A 302 -25.11 2.88 -16.11
CA SER A 302 -23.97 2.08 -15.67
C SER A 302 -24.34 0.60 -15.76
N CYS A 303 -23.45 -0.20 -16.32
CA CYS A 303 -23.70 -1.63 -16.44
C CYS A 303 -22.39 -2.41 -16.48
N ALA A 304 -22.41 -3.57 -15.85
CA ALA A 304 -21.39 -4.57 -16.02
C ALA A 304 -21.64 -5.34 -17.32
N ILE A 305 -20.62 -5.40 -18.17
CA ILE A 305 -20.70 -6.04 -19.48
C ILE A 305 -19.63 -7.12 -19.59
N LYS A 306 -20.01 -8.24 -20.19
CA LYS A 306 -19.07 -9.20 -20.75
C LYS A 306 -19.05 -9.00 -22.27
N LEU A 307 -17.87 -8.77 -22.83
CA LEU A 307 -17.68 -8.47 -24.24
C LEU A 307 -16.75 -9.48 -24.92
N PHE A 308 -17.12 -9.83 -26.14
CA PHE A 308 -16.31 -10.63 -27.05
C PHE A 308 -15.86 -9.74 -28.21
N ALA A 309 -14.56 -9.72 -28.49
CA ALA A 309 -13.95 -8.92 -29.55
C ALA A 309 -12.68 -9.61 -30.07
N GLN A 310 -12.09 -9.10 -31.16
CA GLN A 310 -10.75 -9.54 -31.58
C GLN A 310 -9.70 -9.00 -30.61
N ASP A 311 -8.57 -9.70 -30.46
CA ASP A 311 -7.41 -9.27 -29.67
C ASP A 311 -7.66 -9.02 -28.17
N VAL A 312 -8.74 -9.58 -27.61
CA VAL A 312 -9.06 -9.46 -26.18
C VAL A 312 -7.92 -9.94 -25.28
N LYS A 313 -7.19 -10.98 -25.70
CA LYS A 313 -6.02 -11.51 -24.97
C LYS A 313 -4.93 -10.44 -24.75
N GLU A 314 -4.78 -9.50 -25.68
CA GLU A 314 -3.73 -8.50 -25.63
C GLU A 314 -4.14 -7.25 -24.84
N MET A 315 -5.40 -7.14 -24.42
CA MET A 315 -5.93 -6.03 -23.64
C MET A 315 -5.38 -6.05 -22.20
N ILE A 316 -5.19 -4.87 -21.62
CA ILE A 316 -4.69 -4.72 -20.25
C ILE A 316 -5.85 -4.42 -19.31
N ALA A 317 -5.92 -5.09 -18.16
CA ALA A 317 -6.93 -4.79 -17.15
C ALA A 317 -6.66 -3.44 -16.46
N GLY A 318 -7.73 -2.69 -16.17
CA GLY A 318 -7.69 -1.30 -15.72
C GLY A 318 -7.68 -0.29 -16.88
N SER A 319 -7.53 -0.75 -18.13
CA SER A 319 -7.53 0.16 -19.27
C SER A 319 -8.91 0.80 -19.48
N PRO A 320 -8.95 2.06 -19.95
CA PRO A 320 -10.19 2.64 -20.46
C PRO A 320 -10.72 1.84 -21.65
N LEU A 321 -12.04 1.77 -21.73
CA LEU A 321 -12.77 1.26 -22.88
C LEU A 321 -13.55 2.43 -23.49
N VAL A 322 -13.23 2.81 -24.72
CA VAL A 322 -13.86 3.95 -25.41
C VAL A 322 -14.56 3.46 -26.67
N VAL A 323 -15.83 3.79 -26.84
CA VAL A 323 -16.53 3.50 -28.11
C VAL A 323 -16.21 4.58 -29.14
N ALA A 324 -15.77 4.16 -30.33
CA ALA A 324 -15.18 5.01 -31.35
C ALA A 324 -15.76 4.78 -32.75
N ASN A 325 -17.10 4.68 -32.85
CA ASN A 325 -17.79 4.60 -34.16
C ASN A 325 -17.64 5.89 -34.99
N GLU A 326 -17.56 7.03 -34.31
CA GLU A 326 -17.39 8.36 -34.90
C GLU A 326 -16.12 9.00 -34.33
N ASN A 327 -15.46 9.82 -35.15
CA ASN A 327 -14.20 10.52 -34.83
C ASN A 327 -13.10 9.58 -34.30
N LEU A 328 -12.95 8.41 -34.93
CA LEU A 328 -11.98 7.38 -34.53
C LEU A 328 -10.57 7.94 -34.31
N GLU A 329 -10.05 8.70 -35.28
CA GLU A 329 -8.70 9.27 -35.22
C GLU A 329 -8.53 10.35 -34.14
N GLU A 330 -9.59 11.08 -33.81
CA GLU A 330 -9.59 12.04 -32.70
C GLU A 330 -9.56 11.29 -31.37
N LYS A 331 -10.48 10.34 -31.17
CA LYS A 331 -10.57 9.52 -29.96
C LYS A 331 -9.32 8.69 -29.72
N LYS A 332 -8.67 8.20 -30.79
CA LYS A 332 -7.40 7.48 -30.73
C LYS A 332 -6.25 8.38 -30.30
N ARG A 333 -6.20 9.62 -30.81
CA ARG A 333 -5.24 10.64 -30.36
C ARG A 333 -5.45 11.02 -28.90
N ASP A 334 -6.70 11.25 -28.48
CA ASP A 334 -7.03 11.54 -27.08
C ASP A 334 -6.59 10.39 -26.16
N LEU A 335 -6.91 9.17 -26.55
CA LEU A 335 -6.52 7.96 -25.82
C LEU A 335 -4.99 7.81 -25.76
N GLN A 336 -4.28 8.13 -26.83
CA GLN A 336 -2.82 8.08 -26.87
C GLN A 336 -2.17 9.15 -25.98
N GLN A 337 -2.80 10.32 -25.82
CA GLN A 337 -2.36 11.33 -24.86
C GLN A 337 -2.55 10.85 -23.42
N THR A 338 -3.68 10.19 -23.11
CA THR A 338 -3.91 9.56 -21.81
C THR A 338 -2.86 8.48 -21.52
N PHE A 339 -2.51 7.63 -22.49
CA PHE A 339 -1.50 6.58 -22.33
C PHE A 339 -0.12 7.12 -21.90
N LYS A 340 0.32 8.24 -22.50
CA LYS A 340 1.60 8.87 -22.14
C LYS A 340 1.61 9.36 -20.69
N GLN A 341 0.45 9.66 -20.12
CA GLN A 341 0.29 10.07 -18.72
C GLN A 341 0.25 8.87 -17.75
N GLU A 342 0.04 7.64 -18.24
CA GLU A 342 0.01 6.43 -17.41
C GLU A 342 1.41 5.92 -17.03
N LYS A 343 2.48 6.44 -17.66
CA LYS A 343 3.82 6.40 -17.04
C LYS A 343 3.81 7.34 -15.84
N ILE A 344 3.66 6.78 -14.66
CA ILE A 344 3.63 7.57 -13.42
C ILE A 344 5.07 7.96 -13.10
N CYS A 345 5.46 9.19 -13.45
CA CYS A 345 6.77 9.73 -13.11
C CYS A 345 6.78 10.22 -11.65
N GLY A 346 7.89 9.93 -10.97
CA GLY A 346 8.15 10.38 -9.60
C GLY A 346 9.32 11.36 -9.56
N CYS A 347 10.34 11.01 -8.78
CA CYS A 347 11.51 11.84 -8.54
C CYS A 347 12.58 11.64 -9.63
N GLU A 348 13.56 12.56 -9.71
CA GLU A 348 14.72 12.40 -10.60
C GLU A 348 15.56 11.15 -10.25
N LYS A 349 15.61 10.81 -8.97
CA LYS A 349 16.28 9.61 -8.44
C LYS A 349 15.31 8.74 -7.67
N GLY A 350 15.49 7.43 -7.80
CA GLY A 350 14.66 6.44 -7.14
C GLY A 350 14.68 5.11 -7.91
N ILE A 351 13.91 4.16 -7.39
CA ILE A 351 13.73 2.85 -8.01
C ILE A 351 12.82 2.92 -9.25
N VAL A 352 12.89 1.89 -10.09
CA VAL A 352 11.92 1.68 -11.18
C VAL A 352 10.93 0.60 -10.80
N VAL A 353 9.67 0.79 -11.18
CA VAL A 353 8.59 -0.17 -10.88
C VAL A 353 7.91 -0.61 -12.16
N LYS A 354 7.77 -1.92 -12.32
CA LYS A 354 7.11 -2.57 -13.46
C LYS A 354 5.95 -3.41 -12.96
N VAL A 355 4.80 -3.28 -13.60
CA VAL A 355 3.55 -3.92 -13.17
C VAL A 355 2.78 -4.51 -14.36
N ASP A 356 1.82 -5.37 -14.09
CA ASP A 356 1.01 -6.05 -15.10
C ASP A 356 -0.25 -5.27 -15.53
N THR A 357 -0.78 -4.42 -14.66
CA THR A 357 -2.06 -3.74 -14.85
C THR A 357 -2.02 -2.29 -14.38
N PHE A 358 -2.86 -1.43 -14.98
CA PHE A 358 -2.93 -0.02 -14.58
C PHE A 358 -3.35 0.18 -13.12
N GLY A 359 -4.28 -0.65 -12.63
CA GLY A 359 -4.65 -0.61 -11.22
C GLY A 359 -3.53 -1.01 -10.25
N ALA A 360 -2.61 -1.88 -10.69
CA ALA A 360 -1.40 -2.17 -9.91
C ALA A 360 -0.43 -0.97 -9.93
N ALA A 361 -0.32 -0.26 -11.06
CA ALA A 361 0.50 0.95 -11.15
C ALA A 361 0.01 2.04 -10.17
N GLU A 362 -1.30 2.29 -10.16
CA GLU A 362 -1.93 3.24 -9.23
C GLU A 362 -1.78 2.80 -7.76
N ALA A 363 -1.96 1.52 -7.47
CA ALA A 363 -1.76 0.99 -6.12
C ALA A 363 -0.30 1.18 -5.65
N MET A 364 0.68 0.88 -6.51
CA MET A 364 2.10 1.11 -6.23
C MET A 364 2.40 2.60 -6.03
N ASP A 365 1.84 3.52 -6.84
CA ASP A 365 2.01 4.97 -6.66
C ASP A 365 1.59 5.42 -5.26
N ILE A 366 0.40 5.01 -4.83
CA ILE A 366 -0.18 5.39 -3.54
C ILE A 366 0.64 4.82 -2.39
N LEU A 367 0.99 3.53 -2.45
CA LEU A 367 1.71 2.86 -1.37
C LEU A 367 3.16 3.33 -1.26
N LEU A 368 3.89 3.47 -2.37
CA LEU A 368 5.28 3.94 -2.33
C LEU A 368 5.36 5.38 -1.79
N LYS A 369 4.42 6.25 -2.16
CA LYS A 369 4.33 7.61 -1.58
C LYS A 369 4.01 7.58 -0.10
N LYS A 370 3.08 6.73 0.34
CA LYS A 370 2.75 6.56 1.76
C LYS A 370 3.95 6.10 2.58
N GLU A 371 4.73 5.17 2.02
CA GLU A 371 5.94 4.62 2.66
C GLU A 371 7.19 5.49 2.44
N ASN A 372 7.05 6.67 1.79
CA ASN A 372 8.14 7.58 1.43
C ASN A 372 9.29 6.92 0.65
N ILE A 373 8.97 5.96 -0.23
CA ILE A 373 9.94 5.30 -1.10
C ILE A 373 10.04 6.07 -2.43
N PRO A 374 11.20 6.67 -2.76
CA PRO A 374 11.39 7.39 -4.01
C PRO A 374 11.43 6.44 -5.20
N PHE A 375 10.65 6.74 -6.24
CA PHE A 375 10.69 6.04 -7.52
C PHE A 375 10.86 7.03 -8.67
N GLN A 376 11.56 6.62 -9.73
CA GLN A 376 11.68 7.40 -10.96
C GLN A 376 10.41 7.30 -11.81
N TYR A 377 9.96 6.07 -12.05
CA TYR A 377 8.66 5.84 -12.70
C TYR A 377 8.07 4.48 -12.37
N ILE A 378 6.75 4.40 -12.55
CA ILE A 378 5.96 3.19 -12.55
C ILE A 378 5.38 3.01 -13.95
N LEU A 379 5.54 1.82 -14.54
CA LEU A 379 5.08 1.55 -15.90
C LEU A 379 4.51 0.14 -16.03
N VAL A 380 3.41 0.02 -16.77
CA VAL A 380 2.83 -1.28 -17.13
C VAL A 380 3.67 -1.95 -18.21
N GLY A 381 3.98 -3.23 -18.02
CA GLY A 381 4.73 -4.06 -18.95
C GLY A 381 5.95 -4.73 -18.32
N GLU A 382 6.56 -5.64 -19.08
CA GLU A 382 7.71 -6.41 -18.64
C GLU A 382 8.95 -5.54 -18.37
N VAL A 383 9.86 -6.06 -17.54
CA VAL A 383 11.16 -5.43 -17.30
C VAL A 383 12.01 -5.56 -18.56
N ASN A 384 12.50 -4.42 -19.07
CA ASN A 384 13.33 -4.32 -20.26
C ASN A 384 14.76 -3.83 -19.92
N LYS A 385 15.66 -3.78 -20.91
CA LYS A 385 17.06 -3.36 -20.70
C LYS A 385 17.19 -1.86 -20.37
N GLU A 386 16.28 -1.04 -20.87
CA GLU A 386 16.24 0.39 -20.59
C GLU A 386 15.92 0.64 -19.10
N ASP A 387 15.01 -0.14 -18.53
CA ASP A 387 14.67 -0.09 -17.10
C ASP A 387 15.92 -0.37 -16.24
N VAL A 388 16.72 -1.38 -16.60
CA VAL A 388 17.98 -1.73 -15.92
C VAL A 388 19.01 -0.61 -16.05
N SER A 389 19.20 -0.07 -17.25
CA SER A 389 20.13 1.04 -17.49
C SER A 389 19.75 2.30 -16.70
N CYS A 390 18.46 2.50 -16.47
CA CYS A 390 17.94 3.67 -15.76
C CYS A 390 18.34 3.71 -14.28
N VAL A 391 18.54 2.55 -13.66
CA VAL A 391 18.87 2.40 -12.24
C VAL A 391 20.32 1.95 -12.01
N SER A 392 21.00 1.40 -13.03
CA SER A 392 22.39 0.93 -12.90
C SER A 392 23.37 2.06 -12.58
N ASP A 393 23.09 3.26 -13.07
CA ASP A 393 24.00 4.41 -12.96
C ASP A 393 23.71 5.26 -11.71
N SER A 394 22.83 4.78 -10.83
CA SER A 394 22.51 5.47 -9.58
C SER A 394 23.75 5.57 -8.69
N LYS A 395 24.03 6.79 -8.21
CA LYS A 395 25.08 7.05 -7.20
C LYS A 395 24.68 6.55 -5.80
N GLU A 396 23.41 6.27 -5.61
CA GLU A 396 22.81 5.80 -4.36
C GLU A 396 22.46 4.32 -4.55
N ASP A 397 23.19 3.46 -3.83
CA ASP A 397 23.13 2.00 -3.96
C ASP A 397 21.70 1.50 -3.68
N GLU A 398 21.00 2.15 -2.75
CA GLU A 398 19.61 1.87 -2.39
C GLU A 398 18.60 2.08 -3.53
N PHE A 399 18.94 2.87 -4.55
CA PHE A 399 18.07 3.10 -5.71
C PHE A 399 18.42 2.22 -6.91
N ALA A 400 19.50 1.44 -6.84
CA ALA A 400 19.89 0.47 -7.85
C ALA A 400 19.01 -0.80 -7.77
N ALA A 401 17.69 -0.61 -7.85
CA ALA A 401 16.70 -1.67 -7.73
C ALA A 401 15.48 -1.49 -8.64
N ILE A 402 14.88 -2.61 -9.02
CA ILE A 402 13.61 -2.68 -9.76
C ILE A 402 12.60 -3.51 -8.97
N LEU A 403 11.38 -2.99 -8.82
CA LEU A 403 10.24 -3.75 -8.29
C LEU A 403 9.38 -4.26 -9.46
N ALA A 404 9.30 -5.58 -9.61
CA ALA A 404 8.50 -6.24 -10.64
C ALA A 404 7.28 -6.92 -10.02
N PHE A 405 6.11 -6.30 -10.14
CA PHE A 405 4.85 -6.81 -9.61
C PHE A 405 4.07 -7.58 -10.68
N ASN A 406 3.88 -8.88 -10.46
CA ASN A 406 3.14 -9.79 -11.34
C ASN A 406 3.58 -9.77 -12.82
N VAL A 407 4.84 -9.40 -13.10
CA VAL A 407 5.42 -9.39 -14.45
C VAL A 407 6.57 -10.39 -14.56
N PRO A 408 6.72 -11.06 -15.72
CA PRO A 408 7.88 -11.88 -15.98
C PRO A 408 9.13 -11.00 -16.09
N VAL A 409 10.28 -11.59 -15.74
CA VAL A 409 11.58 -10.92 -15.80
C VAL A 409 12.58 -11.89 -16.38
N ASN A 410 12.97 -11.63 -17.63
CA ASN A 410 13.84 -12.48 -18.44
C ASN A 410 15.25 -11.88 -18.66
N ILE A 411 15.64 -10.92 -17.82
CA ILE A 411 16.90 -10.17 -17.96
C ILE A 411 17.84 -10.53 -16.82
N ASN A 412 19.10 -10.83 -17.18
CA ASN A 412 20.20 -10.92 -16.22
C ASN A 412 20.83 -9.54 -16.06
N SER A 413 20.92 -9.04 -14.83
CA SER A 413 21.54 -7.76 -14.51
C SER A 413 22.24 -7.81 -13.15
N ASN A 414 23.15 -6.86 -12.92
CA ASN A 414 23.80 -6.64 -11.63
C ASN A 414 22.92 -5.83 -10.66
N VAL A 415 21.80 -5.30 -11.16
CA VAL A 415 20.82 -4.52 -10.40
C VAL A 415 19.91 -5.49 -9.64
N LYS A 416 19.53 -5.14 -8.39
CA LYS A 416 18.63 -5.98 -7.60
C LYS A 416 17.20 -5.89 -8.16
N ILE A 417 16.65 -7.02 -8.63
CA ILE A 417 15.25 -7.09 -9.10
C ILE A 417 14.43 -7.89 -8.09
N PHE A 418 13.42 -7.26 -7.51
CA PHE A 418 12.44 -7.89 -6.62
C PHE A 418 11.23 -8.33 -7.42
N LYS A 419 10.75 -9.56 -7.20
CA LYS A 419 9.61 -10.13 -7.93
C LYS A 419 8.59 -10.68 -6.95
N SER A 420 7.32 -10.28 -7.09
CA SER A 420 6.23 -10.84 -6.28
C SER A 420 4.89 -10.63 -6.98
N ASN A 421 3.89 -11.40 -6.57
CA ASN A 421 2.48 -11.18 -6.85
C ASN A 421 1.74 -10.49 -5.68
N VAL A 422 2.46 -10.09 -4.63
CA VAL A 422 1.94 -9.32 -3.49
C VAL A 422 2.76 -8.04 -3.33
N ILE A 423 2.10 -6.87 -3.38
CA ILE A 423 2.78 -5.56 -3.34
C ILE A 423 3.57 -5.37 -2.04
N PHE A 424 3.01 -5.75 -0.88
CA PHE A 424 3.69 -5.58 0.40
C PHE A 424 4.96 -6.38 0.52
N HIS A 425 4.97 -7.62 0.04
CA HIS A 425 6.18 -8.42 0.01
C HIS A 425 7.29 -7.73 -0.79
N LEU A 426 6.98 -7.09 -1.93
CA LEU A 426 7.98 -6.30 -2.68
C LEU A 426 8.52 -5.14 -1.86
N ILE A 427 7.63 -4.37 -1.23
CA ILE A 427 7.99 -3.19 -0.44
C ILE A 427 8.82 -3.59 0.77
N ASP A 428 8.44 -4.64 1.48
CA ASP A 428 9.12 -5.11 2.70
C ASP A 428 10.47 -5.74 2.37
N GLU A 429 10.57 -6.55 1.32
CA GLU A 429 11.84 -7.08 0.85
C GLU A 429 12.79 -5.97 0.41
N TYR A 430 12.27 -4.96 -0.30
CA TYR A 430 13.03 -3.79 -0.69
C TYR A 430 13.54 -3.02 0.53
N LYS A 431 12.67 -2.68 1.50
CA LYS A 431 13.06 -1.97 2.72
C LYS A 431 14.13 -2.72 3.51
N LYS A 432 13.96 -4.04 3.63
CA LYS A 432 14.95 -4.91 4.29
C LYS A 432 16.29 -4.85 3.56
N TRP A 433 16.29 -4.97 2.24
CA TRP A 433 17.51 -4.87 1.44
C TRP A 433 18.17 -3.49 1.53
N VAL A 434 17.41 -2.39 1.51
CA VAL A 434 17.94 -1.04 1.70
C VAL A 434 18.63 -0.91 3.05
N LYS A 435 18.04 -1.48 4.12
CA LYS A 435 18.67 -1.52 5.44
C LYS A 435 20.01 -2.26 5.40
N ASP A 436 20.05 -3.43 4.78
CA ASP A 436 21.27 -4.24 4.65
C ASP A 436 22.37 -3.50 3.85
N VAL A 437 22.00 -2.83 2.75
CA VAL A 437 22.91 -2.02 1.93
C VAL A 437 23.49 -0.85 2.73
N CYS A 438 22.65 -0.13 3.48
CA CYS A 438 23.06 0.96 4.35
C CYS A 438 24.01 0.48 5.47
N GLU A 439 23.72 -0.67 6.08
CA GLU A 439 24.59 -1.27 7.10
C GLU A 439 25.94 -1.70 6.52
N GLU A 440 25.95 -2.27 5.31
CA GLU A 440 27.19 -2.66 4.63
C GLU A 440 28.04 -1.43 4.27
N LYS A 441 27.41 -0.36 3.77
CA LYS A 441 28.06 0.92 3.48
C LYS A 441 28.66 1.56 4.73
N LYS A 442 27.88 1.60 5.83
CA LYS A 442 28.35 2.03 7.14
C LYS A 442 29.58 1.22 7.57
N ARG A 443 29.51 -0.11 7.47
CA ARG A 443 30.62 -1.00 7.85
C ARG A 443 31.86 -0.78 7.00
N LYS A 444 31.74 -0.63 5.67
CA LYS A 444 32.87 -0.35 4.76
C LYS A 444 33.56 0.96 5.13
N ILE A 445 32.79 2.02 5.38
CA ILE A 445 33.34 3.33 5.75
C ILE A 445 34.02 3.26 7.12
N LEU A 446 33.35 2.72 8.15
CA LEU A 446 33.93 2.62 9.50
C LEU A 446 35.17 1.72 9.55
N ASN A 447 35.20 0.62 8.79
CA ASN A 447 36.37 -0.24 8.70
C ASN A 447 37.55 0.41 7.95
N SER A 448 37.30 1.40 7.09
CA SER A 448 38.36 2.17 6.43
C SER A 448 39.00 3.20 7.36
N LEU A 449 38.39 3.49 8.52
CA LEU A 449 38.84 4.47 9.49
C LEU A 449 39.55 3.79 10.68
N PRO A 450 40.57 4.44 11.28
CA PRO A 450 41.16 3.95 12.52
C PRO A 450 40.14 3.98 13.66
N GLN A 451 39.98 2.87 14.38
CA GLN A 451 39.04 2.82 15.51
C GLN A 451 39.38 3.87 16.57
N LEU A 452 38.34 4.49 17.12
CA LEU A 452 38.49 5.48 18.18
C LEU A 452 38.70 4.76 19.51
N VAL A 453 39.79 5.09 20.18
CA VAL A 453 40.14 4.57 21.49
C VAL A 453 40.81 5.63 22.35
N LYS A 454 40.51 5.58 23.65
CA LYS A 454 41.20 6.29 24.71
C LYS A 454 41.76 5.29 25.70
N ILE A 455 43.05 5.40 25.98
CA ILE A 455 43.74 4.53 26.93
C ILE A 455 44.44 5.35 28.00
N LYS A 456 44.71 4.71 29.13
CA LYS A 456 45.55 5.24 30.20
C LYS A 456 46.81 4.40 30.36
N VAL A 457 47.96 5.06 30.42
CA VAL A 457 49.23 4.39 30.75
C VAL A 457 49.25 4.07 32.23
N LEU A 458 49.36 2.79 32.58
CA LEU A 458 49.31 2.35 33.97
C LEU A 458 50.60 2.75 34.73
N PRO A 459 50.50 3.17 36.00
CA PRO A 459 51.67 3.42 36.84
C PRO A 459 52.54 2.17 37.01
N ASN A 460 53.85 2.39 37.13
CA ASN A 460 54.90 1.36 37.29
C ASN A 460 54.85 0.24 36.25
N SER A 461 54.30 0.52 35.05
CA SER A 461 54.01 -0.50 34.04
C SER A 461 54.74 -0.27 32.71
N ILE A 462 55.85 0.48 32.72
CA ILE A 462 56.74 0.60 31.56
C ILE A 462 57.80 -0.51 31.62
N PHE A 463 57.59 -1.56 30.83
CA PHE A 463 58.49 -2.72 30.76
C PHE A 463 59.71 -2.49 29.86
N ARG A 464 59.56 -1.67 28.82
CA ARG A 464 60.64 -1.29 27.90
C ARG A 464 60.50 0.17 27.51
N LYS A 465 61.54 0.97 27.77
CA LYS A 465 61.58 2.41 27.46
C LYS A 465 62.00 2.74 26.02
N LYS A 466 62.86 1.91 25.42
CA LYS A 466 63.38 2.10 24.05
C LYS A 466 62.36 1.65 23.00
N GLU A 467 62.33 2.34 21.86
CA GLU A 467 61.47 2.01 20.73
C GLU A 467 61.66 0.56 20.21
N PRO A 468 60.58 -0.21 19.98
CA PRO A 468 59.20 0.06 20.42
C PRO A 468 59.08 -0.07 21.94
N ALA A 469 58.48 0.94 22.60
CA ALA A 469 58.21 0.90 24.03
C ALA A 469 57.15 -0.16 24.34
N ILE A 470 57.30 -0.88 25.46
CA ILE A 470 56.33 -1.88 25.94
C ILE A 470 55.77 -1.36 27.25
N ILE A 471 54.46 -1.14 27.27
CA ILE A 471 53.75 -0.48 28.36
C ILE A 471 52.46 -1.23 28.73
N GLY A 472 52.13 -1.25 30.02
CA GLY A 472 50.81 -1.68 30.49
C GLY A 472 49.82 -0.54 30.37
N VAL A 473 48.68 -0.80 29.74
CA VAL A 473 47.63 0.20 29.51
C VAL A 473 46.27 -0.33 29.91
N GLU A 474 45.38 0.59 30.29
CA GLU A 474 43.96 0.33 30.51
C GLU A 474 43.14 1.03 29.44
N VAL A 475 42.24 0.31 28.79
CA VAL A 475 41.33 0.90 27.81
C VAL A 475 40.21 1.64 28.55
N LEU A 476 40.20 2.97 28.46
CA LEU A 476 39.19 3.79 29.13
C LEU A 476 37.89 3.88 28.33
N ALA A 477 37.97 3.90 27.00
CA ALA A 477 36.82 3.97 26.11
C ALA A 477 37.22 3.52 24.69
N GLY A 478 36.25 3.00 23.93
CA GLY A 478 36.48 2.50 22.58
C GLY A 478 37.17 1.12 22.52
N VAL A 479 37.81 0.82 21.38
CA VAL A 479 38.44 -0.49 21.14
C VAL A 479 39.87 -0.29 20.66
N LEU A 480 40.81 -0.84 21.42
CA LEU A 480 42.23 -0.81 21.11
C LEU A 480 42.55 -1.92 20.11
N LYS A 481 43.14 -1.58 18.96
CA LYS A 481 43.61 -2.55 17.95
C LYS A 481 45.02 -2.25 17.49
N ARG A 482 45.69 -3.27 16.98
CA ARG A 482 46.98 -3.15 16.32
C ARG A 482 46.91 -2.17 15.12
N GLY A 483 47.97 -1.41 14.89
CA GLY A 483 48.06 -0.45 13.78
C GLY A 483 47.41 0.92 14.03
N ILE A 484 46.72 1.11 15.16
CA ILE A 484 46.21 2.43 15.54
C ILE A 484 47.37 3.34 15.94
N SER A 485 47.34 4.60 15.49
CA SER A 485 48.27 5.64 15.93
C SER A 485 47.69 6.43 17.09
N LEU A 486 48.44 6.53 18.19
CA LEU A 486 48.04 7.25 19.38
C LEU A 486 48.77 8.59 19.52
N GLY A 487 48.17 9.50 20.27
CA GLY A 487 48.69 10.82 20.54
C GLY A 487 48.21 11.39 21.87
N LYS A 488 48.80 12.54 22.22
CA LYS A 488 48.50 13.29 23.45
C LYS A 488 48.41 14.77 23.10
N GLY A 489 47.32 15.43 23.49
CA GLY A 489 47.13 16.87 23.26
C GLY A 489 47.33 17.28 21.79
N GLY A 490 46.76 16.51 20.85
CA GLY A 490 46.84 16.78 19.41
C GLY A 490 48.15 16.33 18.73
N LYS A 491 49.19 15.99 19.49
CA LYS A 491 50.49 15.53 18.95
C LYS A 491 50.53 14.01 18.82
N ARG A 492 50.94 13.51 17.65
CA ARG A 492 51.15 12.08 17.39
C ARG A 492 52.37 11.57 18.15
N ILE A 493 52.19 10.46 18.88
CA ILE A 493 53.23 9.79 19.67
C ILE A 493 53.79 8.59 18.90
N GLY A 494 52.93 7.66 18.48
CA GLY A 494 53.40 6.43 17.86
C GLY A 494 52.28 5.47 17.47
N GLU A 495 52.64 4.44 16.70
CA GLU A 495 51.72 3.41 16.22
C GLU A 495 51.87 2.12 17.02
N ILE A 496 50.75 1.45 17.29
CA ILE A 496 50.70 0.19 18.04
C ILE A 496 51.23 -0.96 17.18
N LYS A 497 52.30 -1.61 17.63
CA LYS A 497 52.92 -2.76 16.95
C LYS A 497 52.27 -4.10 17.30
N GLY A 498 51.74 -4.26 18.50
CA GLY A 498 51.18 -5.53 18.99
C GLY A 498 50.76 -5.41 20.45
N MET A 499 49.91 -6.35 20.88
CA MET A 499 49.28 -6.34 22.20
C MET A 499 49.23 -7.75 22.78
N GLN A 500 49.34 -7.85 24.10
CA GLN A 500 49.31 -9.10 24.85
C GLN A 500 48.44 -8.98 26.10
N ALA A 501 47.61 -10.00 26.33
CA ALA A 501 46.91 -10.21 27.60
C ALA A 501 47.36 -11.56 28.17
N ASN A 502 47.79 -11.60 29.43
CA ASN A 502 48.23 -12.83 30.10
C ASN A 502 49.28 -13.64 29.31
N LYS A 503 50.22 -12.95 28.63
CA LYS A 503 51.26 -13.53 27.74
C LYS A 503 50.73 -14.21 26.47
N VAL A 504 49.48 -13.96 26.11
CA VAL A 504 48.88 -14.39 24.84
C VAL A 504 48.72 -13.16 23.95
N ASP A 505 49.13 -13.28 22.69
CA ASP A 505 48.92 -12.22 21.70
C ASP A 505 47.43 -12.05 21.40
N ILE A 506 46.97 -10.80 21.38
CA ILE A 506 45.57 -10.44 21.13
C ILE A 506 45.48 -9.41 20.00
N ASP A 507 44.39 -9.48 19.23
CA ASP A 507 44.14 -8.55 18.12
C ASP A 507 43.37 -7.30 18.54
N GLU A 508 42.56 -7.40 19.60
CA GLU A 508 41.76 -6.29 20.13
C GLU A 508 41.65 -6.34 21.66
N ALA A 509 41.53 -5.16 22.28
CA ALA A 509 41.20 -4.99 23.69
C ALA A 509 40.06 -3.98 23.86
N LYS A 510 39.09 -4.30 24.73
CA LYS A 510 37.86 -3.52 24.95
C LYS A 510 37.94 -2.67 26.21
N THR A 511 37.04 -1.71 26.35
CA THR A 511 36.89 -0.86 27.54
C THR A 511 36.94 -1.66 28.86
N GLY A 512 37.78 -1.20 29.78
CA GLY A 512 38.04 -1.82 31.08
C GLY A 512 39.16 -2.87 31.09
N GLU A 513 39.60 -3.36 29.93
CA GLU A 513 40.66 -4.35 29.85
C GLU A 513 42.04 -3.71 30.05
N LYS A 514 42.91 -4.46 30.74
CA LYS A 514 44.31 -4.08 31.00
C LYS A 514 45.22 -4.99 30.22
N VAL A 515 46.01 -4.42 29.32
CA VAL A 515 46.83 -5.17 28.37
C VAL A 515 48.23 -4.59 28.29
N ALA A 516 49.21 -5.45 27.99
CA ALA A 516 50.54 -5.00 27.61
C ALA A 516 50.54 -4.66 26.12
N MET A 517 51.01 -3.47 25.77
CA MET A 517 51.01 -2.96 24.41
C MET A 517 52.42 -2.53 24.01
N SER A 518 52.81 -2.85 22.78
CA SER A 518 54.02 -2.32 22.15
C SER A 518 53.68 -1.16 21.22
N ILE A 519 54.38 -0.03 21.34
CA ILE A 519 54.15 1.20 20.56
C ILE A 519 55.48 1.73 19.99
N ASN A 520 55.46 2.19 18.75
CA ASN A 520 56.62 2.85 18.10
C ASN A 520 56.82 4.27 18.66
N ALA A 521 57.25 4.35 19.90
CA ALA A 521 57.58 5.59 20.61
C ALA A 521 58.59 5.31 21.72
N ARG A 522 59.14 6.36 22.34
CA ARG A 522 60.00 6.25 23.52
C ARG A 522 59.28 6.78 24.76
N ALA A 523 59.13 5.91 25.76
CA ALA A 523 58.34 6.21 26.97
C ALA A 523 59.02 7.18 27.95
N ASP A 524 60.24 7.63 27.67
CA ASP A 524 60.99 8.61 28.48
C ASP A 524 60.94 10.04 27.92
N LYS A 525 60.43 10.20 26.69
CA LYS A 525 60.37 11.48 25.97
C LYS A 525 58.98 11.82 25.46
N ASP A 526 58.22 10.82 25.01
CA ASP A 526 57.01 11.06 24.22
C ASP A 526 55.72 11.00 25.07
N PHE A 527 55.73 10.31 26.20
CA PHE A 527 54.62 10.21 27.17
C PHE A 527 55.14 9.72 28.53
N SER A 528 54.32 9.83 29.58
CA SER A 528 54.63 9.43 30.96
C SER A 528 53.58 8.47 31.51
N GLU A 529 53.90 7.80 32.62
CA GLU A 529 52.93 7.00 33.37
C GLU A 529 51.77 7.88 33.87
N GLY A 530 50.55 7.35 33.82
CA GLY A 530 49.33 8.09 34.17
C GLY A 530 48.74 8.92 33.03
N ASP A 531 49.46 9.10 31.91
CA ASP A 531 48.95 9.84 30.76
C ASP A 531 47.78 9.13 30.09
N ASN A 532 46.83 9.94 29.61
CA ASN A 532 45.78 9.49 28.70
C ASN A 532 46.22 9.70 27.26
N LEU A 533 46.17 8.64 26.46
CA LEU A 533 46.46 8.68 25.03
C LEU A 533 45.19 8.41 24.25
N THR A 534 44.96 9.16 23.18
CA THR A 534 43.81 9.00 22.29
C THR A 534 44.25 8.70 20.86
N THR A 535 43.33 8.16 20.07
CA THR A 535 43.56 7.93 18.63
C THR A 535 43.89 9.23 17.92
N THR A 536 44.87 9.18 17.02
CA THR A 536 45.21 10.30 16.14
C THR A 536 44.57 10.11 14.78
N LEU A 537 43.88 11.15 14.31
CA LEU A 537 43.18 11.17 13.03
C LEU A 537 43.81 12.20 12.10
N THR A 538 43.95 11.85 10.82
CA THR A 538 44.22 12.83 9.76
C THR A 538 43.04 13.79 9.57
N LYS A 539 43.23 14.90 8.86
CA LYS A 539 42.13 15.85 8.57
C LYS A 539 40.98 15.18 7.81
N GLU A 540 41.30 14.37 6.80
CA GLU A 540 40.30 13.63 6.01
C GLU A 540 39.50 12.67 6.89
N GLN A 541 40.17 11.83 7.70
CA GLN A 541 39.51 10.91 8.62
C GLN A 541 38.63 11.63 9.65
N THR A 542 39.07 12.77 10.17
CA THR A 542 38.25 13.60 11.08
C THR A 542 36.99 14.10 10.38
N ILE A 543 37.09 14.60 9.15
CA ILE A 543 35.92 15.05 8.37
C ILE A 543 34.96 13.89 8.11
N THR A 544 35.46 12.71 7.74
CA THR A 544 34.62 11.51 7.53
C THR A 544 33.89 11.10 8.81
N TYR A 545 34.56 11.10 9.95
CA TYR A 545 33.92 10.82 11.24
C TYR A 545 32.86 11.87 11.61
N LEU A 546 33.09 13.15 11.32
CA LEU A 546 32.12 14.22 11.59
C LEU A 546 30.88 14.12 10.71
N ASN A 547 31.06 13.83 9.41
CA ASN A 547 29.95 13.62 8.49
C ASN A 547 29.07 12.41 8.85
N HIS A 548 29.59 11.50 9.67
CA HIS A 548 28.93 10.27 10.09
C HIS A 548 28.88 10.10 11.61
N LYS A 549 28.82 11.22 12.37
CA LYS A 549 28.84 11.21 13.84
C LYS A 549 27.72 10.36 14.45
N ASP A 550 26.55 10.31 13.81
CA ASP A 550 25.40 9.54 14.27
C ASP A 550 25.60 8.02 14.20
N TRP A 551 26.66 7.57 13.52
CA TRP A 551 27.00 6.15 13.42
C TRP A 551 27.81 5.63 14.61
N LEU A 552 28.37 6.53 15.41
CA LEU A 552 29.26 6.25 16.53
C LEU A 552 28.50 5.99 17.83
N ARG A 553 29.10 5.18 18.70
CA ARG A 553 28.66 5.03 20.09
C ARG A 553 28.94 6.31 20.89
N GLU A 554 28.25 6.51 22.00
CA GLU A 554 28.42 7.73 22.82
C GLU A 554 29.87 7.90 23.32
N ASP A 555 30.53 6.81 23.73
CA ASP A 555 31.94 6.83 24.13
C ASP A 555 32.89 7.19 22.97
N GLU A 556 32.60 6.70 21.76
CA GLU A 556 33.32 7.06 20.53
C GLU A 556 33.11 8.53 20.14
N LYS A 557 31.89 9.08 20.34
CA LYS A 557 31.60 10.50 20.13
C LYS A 557 32.40 11.37 21.10
N ASP A 558 32.51 10.98 22.36
CA ASP A 558 33.29 11.71 23.36
C ASP A 558 34.78 11.74 22.99
N ILE A 559 35.33 10.60 22.56
CA ILE A 559 36.71 10.52 22.07
C ILE A 559 36.90 11.45 20.86
N LEU A 560 35.97 11.44 19.89
CA LEU A 560 36.05 12.31 18.73
C LEU A 560 36.06 13.80 19.11
N MET A 561 35.19 14.20 20.05
CA MET A 561 35.15 15.58 20.55
C MET A 561 36.42 15.96 21.31
N GLU A 562 36.99 15.05 22.10
CA GLU A 562 38.28 15.26 22.77
C GLU A 562 39.43 15.41 21.76
N ILE A 563 39.43 14.64 20.67
CA ILE A 563 40.40 14.80 19.58
C ILE A 563 40.27 16.18 18.92
N LEU A 564 39.05 16.68 18.74
CA LEU A 564 38.79 18.00 18.15
C LEU A 564 39.23 19.15 19.06
N ASN A 565 38.94 19.08 20.35
CA ASN A 565 39.30 20.14 21.31
C ASN A 565 40.81 20.26 21.53
N ASN A 566 41.57 19.21 21.20
CA ASN A 566 43.01 19.15 21.34
C ASN A 566 43.77 19.44 20.04
N LYS A 567 43.06 19.69 18.92
CA LYS A 567 43.63 20.15 17.64
C LYS A 567 43.50 21.67 17.53
#